data_AF-A0A7X8U6A2-F1
#
_entry.id   AF-A0A7X8U6A2-F1
#
_cell.length_a   1.000
_cell.length_b   1.000
_cell.length_c   1.000
_cell.angle_alpha   90.00
_cell.angle_beta   90.00
_cell.angle_gamma   90.00
#
_symmetry.space_group_name_H-M   'P 1'
#
loop_
_entity.id
_entity.type
_entity.pdbx_description
1 polymer ?
#
loop_
_entity_poly.entity_id
_entity_poly.type
_entity_poly.pdbx_seq_one_letter_code
_entity_poly.pdbx_strand_id
1 'polypeptide(L)' 'MKLYYICECCEEVFSIEENGSAPGRAEIRGICNECALEMGLQEVPALHSQSFYN' A
#
# COMPACT_ATOMS: atom_id res chain seq x y z
N MET A 1 -16.57 4.67 1.01
CA MET A 1 -16.07 3.51 0.25
C MET A 1 -14.90 2.94 1.02
N LYS A 2 -14.89 1.62 1.24
CA LYS A 2 -13.79 0.95 1.97
C LYS A 2 -12.79 0.37 0.99
N LEU A 3 -11.52 0.73 1.18
CA LEU A 3 -10.37 0.21 0.46
C LEU A 3 -9.67 -0.80 1.35
N TYR A 4 -9.50 -2.02 0.87
CA TYR A 4 -8.78 -3.09 1.55
C TYR A 4 -7.47 -3.32 0.84
N TYR A 5 -6.36 -3.06 1.51
CA TYR A 5 -5.03 -3.31 0.98
C TYR A 5 -4.57 -4.69 1.43
N ILE A 6 -4.41 -5.59 0.46
CA ILE A 6 -4.09 -7.01 0.66
C ILE A 6 -2.67 -7.27 0.18
N CYS A 7 -1.88 -7.93 1.01
CA CYS A 7 -0.53 -8.32 0.67
C CYS A 7 -0.55 -9.41 -0.41
N GLU A 8 0.19 -9.24 -1.50
CA GLU A 8 0.33 -10.27 -2.53
C GLU A 8 1.24 -11.44 -2.12
N CYS A 9 2.06 -11.25 -1.07
CA CYS A 9 3.00 -12.25 -0.59
C CYS A 9 2.40 -13.16 0.50
N CYS A 10 1.74 -12.58 1.52
CA CYS A 10 1.14 -13.33 2.62
C CYS A 10 -0.39 -13.42 2.57
N GLU A 11 -1.03 -12.80 1.58
CA GLU A 11 -2.49 -12.78 1.37
C GLU A 11 -3.29 -12.15 2.54
N GLU A 12 -2.63 -11.36 3.39
CA GLU A 12 -3.24 -10.70 4.54
C GLU A 12 -3.59 -9.23 4.27
N VAL A 13 -4.65 -8.75 4.92
CA VAL A 13 -5.02 -7.32 4.87
C VAL A 13 -4.08 -6.54 5.80
N PHE A 14 -3.30 -5.61 5.23
CA PHE A 14 -2.33 -4.82 5.99
C PHE A 14 -2.76 -3.35 6.17
N SER A 15 -3.75 -2.86 5.41
CA SER A 15 -4.31 -1.53 5.59
C SER A 15 -5.77 -1.48 5.15
N ILE A 16 -6.55 -0.62 5.80
CA ILE A 16 -7.95 -0.35 5.45
C ILE A 16 -8.13 1.15 5.45
N GLU A 17 -8.52 1.70 4.31
CA GLU A 17 -8.86 3.12 4.20
C GLU A 17 -10.34 3.32 3.90
N GLU A 18 -10.93 4.29 4.58
CA GLU A 18 -12.32 4.68 4.36
C GLU A 18 -12.35 6.03 3.65
N ASN A 19 -12.56 6.00 2.33
CA ASN A 19 -12.72 7.22 1.54
C ASN A 19 -14.21 7.53 1.36
N GLY A 20 -14.73 8.37 2.26
CA GLY A 20 -16.05 9.01 2.16
C GLY A 20 -17.27 8.12 2.41
N SER A 21 -18.44 8.77 2.54
CA SER A 21 -19.73 8.16 2.91
C SER A 21 -20.39 7.30 1.82
N ALA A 22 -19.77 7.13 0.66
CA ALA A 22 -20.33 6.34 -0.44
C ALA A 22 -20.26 4.83 -0.13
N PRO A 23 -21.37 4.07 -0.31
CA PRO A 23 -21.34 2.63 -0.16
C PRO A 23 -20.53 1.98 -1.29
N GLY A 24 -19.53 1.17 -0.93
CA GLY A 24 -18.67 0.48 -1.88
C GLY A 24 -17.47 -0.15 -1.19
N ARG A 25 -16.97 -1.25 -1.75
CA ARG A 25 -15.73 -1.91 -1.33
C ARG A 25 -14.81 -2.05 -2.54
N ALA A 26 -13.51 -1.79 -2.35
CA ALA A 26 -12.49 -2.12 -3.34
C ALA A 26 -11.31 -2.79 -2.65
N GLU A 27 -10.69 -3.71 -3.38
CA GLU A 27 -9.56 -4.52 -2.95
C GLU A 27 -8.35 -4.12 -3.78
N ILE A 28 -7.29 -3.69 -3.12
CA ILE A 28 -6.04 -3.22 -3.71
C ILE A 28 -4.96 -4.21 -3.30
N ARG A 29 -4.23 -4.77 -4.27
CA ARG A 29 -3.09 -5.63 -3.99
C ARG A 29 -1.81 -4.81 -3.90
N GLY A 30 -0.96 -5.13 -2.93
CA GLY A 30 0.36 -4.53 -2.76
C GLY A 30 1.23 -5.41 -1.84
N ILE A 31 2.36 -4.90 -1.38
CA ILE A 31 3.26 -5.64 -0.49
C ILE A 31 3.20 -5.00 0.91
N CYS A 32 2.94 -5.80 1.94
CA CYS A 32 2.94 -5.30 3.32
C CYS A 32 4.37 -4.97 3.77
N ASN A 33 4.50 -4.19 4.85
CA ASN A 33 5.80 -3.76 5.35
C ASN A 33 6.74 -4.93 5.70
N GLU A 34 6.20 -6.00 6.25
CA GLU A 34 6.96 -7.19 6.65
C GLU A 34 7.55 -7.90 5.43
N CYS A 35 6.71 -8.24 4.45
CA CYS A 35 7.19 -8.85 3.21
C CYS A 35 8.12 -7.93 2.42
N ALA A 36 7.86 -6.62 2.41
CA ALA A 36 8.75 -5.65 1.77
C ALA A 36 10.12 -5.60 2.43
N LEU A 37 10.19 -5.73 3.76
CA LEU A 37 11.44 -5.78 4.52
C LEU A 37 12.20 -7.09 4.26
N GLU A 38 11.51 -8.23 4.29
CA GLU A 38 12.13 -9.55 4.02
C GLU A 38 12.66 -9.66 2.58
N MET A 39 11.93 -9.08 1.62
CA MET A 39 12.35 -9.05 0.21
C MET A 39 13.41 -7.97 -0.08
N GLY A 40 13.73 -7.10 0.88
CA GLY A 40 14.63 -5.97 0.67
C GLY A 40 14.07 -4.90 -0.27
N LEU A 41 12.75 -4.87 -0.48
CA LEU A 41 12.03 -3.88 -1.29
C LEU A 41 11.80 -2.58 -0.52
N GLN A 42 11.86 -2.63 0.80
CA GLN A 42 11.80 -1.44 1.63
C GLN A 42 13.16 -0.76 1.66
N GLU A 43 13.48 -0.04 0.59
CA GLU A 43 14.49 1.01 0.62
C GLU A 43 13.99 2.08 1.59
N VAL A 44 14.64 2.22 2.75
CA VAL A 44 14.43 3.36 3.66
C VAL A 44 14.33 4.62 2.80
N PRO A 45 13.28 5.45 2.91
CA PRO A 45 13.10 6.57 2.01
C PRO A 45 14.30 7.50 2.14
N ALA A 46 15.26 7.36 1.22
CA ALA A 46 16.15 8.43 0.89
C ALA A 46 15.22 9.53 0.37
N LEU A 47 15.20 10.62 1.12
CA LEU A 47 14.39 11.83 1.05
C LEU A 47 14.53 12.59 -0.29
N HIS A 48 14.58 11.89 -1.42
CA HIS A 48 15.00 12.44 -2.69
C HIS A 48 14.26 11.81 -3.88
N SER A 49 13.01 12.20 -4.05
CA SER A 49 12.39 12.20 -5.37
C SER A 49 11.56 13.49 -5.51
N GLN A 50 12.31 14.59 -5.63
CA GLN A 50 11.81 15.83 -6.18
C GLN A 50 11.16 15.53 -7.54
N SER A 51 9.84 15.61 -7.61
CA SER A 51 9.12 15.58 -8.87
C SER A 51 9.15 16.98 -9.47
N PHE A 52 10.01 17.20 -10.47
CA PHE A 52 9.84 18.31 -11.42
C PHE A 52 9.18 17.72 -12.68
N TYR A 53 7.93 18.11 -12.94
CA TYR A 53 7.30 17.90 -14.24
C TYR A 53 7.88 18.94 -15.21
N ASN A 54 8.38 18.48 -16.36
CA ASN A 54 8.78 19.32 -17.49
C ASN A 54 7.62 19.43 -18.48
#